data_AF-A0A0S9QYN9-F1
#
_entry.id   AF-A0A0S9QYN9-F1
#
_cell.length_a   1.000
_cell.length_b   1.000
_cell.length_c   1.000
_cell.angle_alpha   90.00
_cell.angle_beta   90.00
_cell.angle_gamma   90.00
#
_symmetry.space_group_name_H-M   'P 1'
#
loop_
_entity.id
_entity.type
_entity.pdbx_description
1 polymer ?
#
loop_
_entity_poly.entity_id
_entity_poly.type
_entity_poly.pdbx_seq_one_letter_code
_entity_poly.pdbx_strand_id
1 'polypeptide(L)'
;MSFLIRAGLVIGVLSWLALQRSAEMGRPIAPDPALAAAAVWGALPDALRETALREGAAEIARMAASPLPASRDTLAEIDRKVPWRGAQSHADRARLGESGERLGR
;
A
#
# COMPACT_ATOMS: atom_id res chain seq x y z
N MET A 1 5.56 10.78 -18.13
CA MET A 1 4.65 9.70 -18.59
C MET A 1 3.95 8.93 -17.48
N SER A 2 4.39 8.98 -16.20
CA SER A 2 3.74 8.27 -15.08
C SER A 2 2.36 8.82 -14.66
N PHE A 3 2.03 10.07 -15.03
CA PHE A 3 0.75 10.71 -14.67
C PHE A 3 -0.47 9.97 -15.22
N LEU A 4 -0.44 9.54 -16.48
CA LEU A 4 -1.55 8.82 -17.11
C LEU A 4 -1.78 7.45 -16.46
N ILE A 5 -0.71 6.76 -16.07
CA ILE A 5 -0.79 5.48 -15.37
C ILE A 5 -1.41 5.66 -13.99
N ARG A 6 -0.95 6.65 -13.22
CA ARG A 6 -1.51 6.95 -11.89
C ARG A 6 -2.98 7.37 -11.98
N ALA A 7 -3.32 8.24 -12.93
CA ALA A 7 -4.70 8.68 -13.15
C ALA A 7 -5.59 7.48 -13.54
N GLY A 8 -5.14 6.63 -14.46
CA GLY A 8 -5.88 5.42 -14.84
C GLY A 8 -6.09 4.47 -13.66
N LEU A 9 -5.09 4.32 -12.79
CA LEU A 9 -5.18 3.46 -11.61
C LEU A 9 -6.17 4.03 -10.57
N VAL A 10 -6.13 5.34 -10.31
CA VAL A 10 -7.09 6.03 -9.43
C VAL A 10 -8.51 5.90 -9.97
N ILE A 11 -8.70 6.14 -11.27
CA ILE A 11 -10.01 6.02 -11.92
C ILE A 11 -10.50 4.56 -11.84
N GLY A 12 -9.62 3.58 -12.08
CA GLY A 12 -9.95 2.16 -11.96
C GLY A 12 -10.38 1.78 -10.54
N VAL A 13 -9.64 2.21 -9.52
CA VAL A 13 -9.95 1.94 -8.11
C VAL A 13 -11.27 2.59 -7.70
N LEU A 14 -11.49 3.86 -8.05
CA LEU A 14 -12.73 4.57 -7.72
C LEU A 14 -13.93 3.97 -8.45
N SER A 15 -13.76 3.55 -9.71
CA SER A 15 -14.81 2.88 -10.48
C SER A 15 -15.16 1.51 -9.88
N TRP A 16 -14.15 0.74 -9.47
CA TRP A 16 -14.36 -0.52 -8.77
C TRP A 16 -15.06 -0.33 -7.42
N LEU A 17 -14.66 0.69 -6.65
CA LEU A 17 -15.29 1.03 -5.38
C LEU A 17 -16.75 1.48 -5.58
N ALA A 18 -17.03 2.27 -6.62
CA ALA A 18 -18.37 2.67 -6.98
C ALA A 18 -19.24 1.47 -7.38
N LEU A 19 -18.66 0.49 -8.08
CA LEU A 19 -19.35 -0.75 -8.45
C LEU A 19 -19.67 -1.61 -7.22
N GLN A 20 -18.72 -1.78 -6.30
CA GLN A 20 -18.93 -2.44 -5.00
C GLN A 20 -20.05 -1.76 -4.21
N ARG A 21 -20.01 -0.43 -4.14
CA ARG A 21 -20.98 0.37 -3.40
C ARG A 21 -22.39 0.28 -4.02
N SER A 22 -22.48 0.22 -5.34
CA SER A 22 -23.74 0.02 -6.08
C SER A 22 -24.30 -1.39 -5.87
N ALA A 23 -23.41 -2.40 -5.84
CA ALA A 23 -23.78 -3.78 -5.55
C ALA A 23 -24.31 -3.95 -4.12
N GLU A 24 -23.81 -3.19 -3.13
CA GLU A 24 -24.34 -3.18 -1.77
C GLU A 24 -25.74 -2.56 -1.68
N MET A 25 -26.00 -1.45 -2.39
CA MET A 25 -27.28 -0.74 -2.35
C MET A 25 -28.41 -1.48 -3.07
N GLY A 26 -28.07 -2.26 -4.10
CA GLY A 26 -29.02 -3.01 -4.90
C GLY A 26 -29.16 -4.49 -4.52
N ARG A 27 -28.48 -4.97 -3.47
CA ARG A 27 -28.45 -6.40 -3.15
C ARG A 27 -29.78 -6.83 -2.52
N PRO A 28 -30.60 -7.67 -3.20
CA PRO A 28 -31.59 -8.44 -2.46
C PRO A 28 -30.83 -9.33 -1.48
N ILE A 29 -31.43 -9.67 -0.33
CA ILE A 29 -30.82 -10.55 0.68
C ILE A 29 -30.44 -11.87 0.00
N ALA A 30 -29.20 -11.95 -0.47
CA ALA A 30 -28.62 -13.10 -1.12
C ALA A 30 -27.96 -13.95 -0.03
N PRO A 31 -27.94 -15.29 -0.17
CA PRO A 31 -27.14 -16.12 0.71
C PRO A 31 -25.70 -15.61 0.74
N ASP A 32 -25.10 -15.61 1.93
CA ASP A 32 -23.76 -15.09 2.14
C ASP A 32 -22.79 -15.72 1.12
N PRO A 33 -22.17 -14.91 0.23
CA PRO A 33 -21.28 -15.45 -0.80
C PRO A 33 -20.06 -16.16 -0.20
N ALA A 34 -19.63 -15.78 1.01
CA ALA A 34 -18.54 -16.47 1.70
C ALA A 34 -18.98 -17.88 2.14
N LEU A 35 -20.22 -18.01 2.62
CA LEU A 35 -20.79 -19.30 3.02
C LEU A 35 -21.05 -20.21 1.82
N ALA A 36 -21.54 -19.64 0.71
CA ALA A 36 -21.70 -20.35 -0.56
C ALA A 36 -20.35 -20.82 -1.13
N ALA A 37 -19.32 -19.97 -1.09
CA ALA A 37 -17.97 -20.35 -1.52
C ALA A 37 -17.37 -21.45 -0.63
N ALA A 38 -17.58 -21.40 0.69
CA ALA A 38 -17.13 -22.43 1.61
C ALA A 38 -17.83 -23.78 1.37
N ALA A 39 -19.14 -23.76 1.06
CA ALA A 39 -19.89 -24.97 0.71
C ALA A 39 -19.39 -25.59 -0.60
N VAL A 40 -19.14 -24.78 -1.64
CA VAL A 40 -18.56 -25.23 -2.92
C VAL A 40 -17.16 -25.79 -2.71
N TRP A 41 -16.34 -25.14 -1.89
CA TRP A 41 -15.01 -25.62 -1.53
C TRP A 41 -15.07 -26.95 -0.77
N GLY A 42 -16.01 -27.10 0.16
CA GLY A 42 -16.23 -28.35 0.91
C GLY A 42 -16.75 -29.51 0.06
N ALA A 43 -17.45 -29.22 -1.03
CA ALA A 43 -17.98 -30.22 -1.96
C ALA A 43 -16.91 -30.77 -2.94
N LEU A 44 -15.72 -30.17 -2.98
CA LEU A 44 -14.65 -30.58 -3.88
C LEU A 44 -13.98 -31.89 -3.40
N PRO A 45 -13.64 -32.84 -4.29
CA PRO A 45 -12.90 -34.04 -3.93
C PRO A 45 -11.55 -33.71 -3.26
N ASP A 46 -11.14 -34.53 -2.29
CA ASP A 46 -9.93 -34.30 -1.49
C ASP A 46 -8.66 -34.11 -2.33
N ALA A 47 -8.48 -34.96 -3.36
CA ALA A 47 -7.35 -34.86 -4.28
C ALA A 47 -7.31 -33.51 -5.03
N LEU A 48 -8.47 -32.93 -5.34
CA LEU A 48 -8.55 -31.65 -6.03
C LEU A 48 -8.28 -30.48 -5.08
N ARG A 49 -8.74 -30.58 -3.82
CA ARG A 49 -8.43 -29.59 -2.76
C ARG A 49 -6.93 -29.57 -2.45
N GLU A 50 -6.30 -30.73 -2.32
CA GLU A 50 -4.84 -30.79 -2.08
C GLU A 50 -4.04 -30.19 -3.24
N THR A 51 -4.46 -30.46 -4.48
CA THR A 51 -3.78 -29.91 -5.67
C THR A 51 -3.92 -28.38 -5.70
N ALA A 52 -5.13 -27.86 -5.48
CA ALA A 52 -5.38 -26.43 -5.42
C ALA A 52 -4.61 -25.73 -4.27
N LEU A 53 -4.52 -26.37 -3.09
CA LEU A 53 -3.72 -25.85 -1.97
C LEU A 53 -2.23 -25.82 -2.30
N ARG A 54 -1.71 -26.87 -2.95
CA ARG A 54 -0.29 -26.99 -3.32
C ARG A 54 0.10 -25.97 -4.39
N GLU A 55 -0.73 -25.81 -5.41
CA GLU A 55 -0.53 -24.80 -6.47
C GLU A 55 -0.65 -23.38 -5.92
N GLY A 56 -1.66 -23.12 -5.08
CA GLY A 56 -1.84 -21.83 -4.40
C GLY A 56 -0.66 -21.47 -3.51
N ALA A 57 -0.16 -22.43 -2.71
CA ALA A 57 1.03 -22.24 -1.88
C ALA A 57 2.28 -21.95 -2.72
N ALA A 58 2.45 -22.63 -3.86
CA ALA A 58 3.57 -22.39 -4.76
C ALA A 58 3.52 -21.00 -5.42
N GLU A 59 2.32 -20.48 -5.73
CA GLU A 59 2.14 -19.12 -6.22
C GLU A 59 2.44 -18.08 -5.15
N ILE A 60 1.95 -18.30 -3.91
CA ILE A 60 2.25 -17.41 -2.78
C ILE A 60 3.76 -17.39 -2.50
N ALA A 61 4.42 -18.54 -2.53
CA ALA A 61 5.87 -18.63 -2.38
C ALA A 61 6.61 -17.87 -3.49
N ARG A 62 6.15 -17.95 -4.75
CA ARG A 62 6.71 -17.17 -5.86
C ARG A 62 6.51 -15.67 -5.70
N MET A 63 5.33 -15.24 -5.25
CA MET A 63 5.06 -13.83 -4.96
C MET A 63 5.91 -13.32 -3.79
N ALA A 64 6.07 -14.12 -2.73
CA ALA A 64 6.88 -13.78 -1.56
C ALA A 64 8.39 -13.77 -1.86
N ALA A 65 8.84 -14.64 -2.77
CA ALA A 65 10.22 -14.65 -3.26
C ALA A 65 10.51 -13.53 -4.26
N SER A 66 9.48 -12.82 -4.74
CA SER A 66 9.66 -11.64 -5.58
C SER A 66 10.35 -10.55 -4.73
N PRO A 67 11.52 -10.03 -5.15
CA PRO A 67 12.20 -9.01 -4.39
C PRO A 67 11.29 -7.79 -4.27
N LEU A 68 10.85 -7.51 -3.05
CA LEU A 68 10.16 -6.26 -2.74
C LEU A 68 11.09 -5.13 -3.19
N PRO A 69 10.62 -4.19 -4.05
CA PRO A 69 11.44 -3.04 -4.38
C PRO A 69 11.83 -2.37 -3.07
N ALA A 70 13.13 -2.19 -2.84
CA ALA A 70 13.63 -1.44 -1.68
C ALA A 70 12.80 -0.16 -1.60
N SER A 71 12.15 0.06 -0.44
CA SER A 71 11.26 1.19 -0.22
C SER A 71 11.94 2.44 -0.75
N ARG A 72 11.50 2.88 -1.94
CA ARG A 72 12.04 4.09 -2.54
C ARG A 72 11.47 5.19 -1.69
N ASP A 73 12.31 5.78 -0.86
CA ASP A 73 11.96 6.98 -0.13
C ASP A 73 11.45 8.00 -1.16
N THR A 74 10.13 8.23 -1.12
CA THR A 74 9.43 9.12 -2.06
C THR A 74 9.33 10.52 -1.50
N LEU A 75 9.83 10.75 -0.27
CA LEU A 75 9.85 12.07 0.31
C LEU A 75 10.89 12.91 -0.43
N ALA A 76 10.46 14.11 -0.85
CA ALA A 76 11.40 15.09 -1.31
C ALA A 76 12.32 15.51 -0.15
N GLU A 77 13.53 15.99 -0.47
CA GLU A 77 14.49 16.48 0.54
C GLU A 77 13.87 17.55 1.47
N ILE A 78 12.88 18.30 0.96
CA ILE A 78 12.13 19.31 1.73
C ILE A 78 11.11 18.69 2.70
N ASP A 79 10.54 17.54 2.35
CA ASP A 79 9.58 16.81 3.20
C ASP A 79 10.28 16.04 4.32
N ARG A 80 11.59 15.76 4.18
CA ARG A 80 12.42 15.21 5.27
C ARG A 80 12.70 16.25 6.35
N LYS A 81 12.65 17.53 6.00
CA LYS A 81 12.88 18.66 6.90
C LYS A 81 11.57 19.09 7.54
N VAL A 82 10.86 18.18 8.22
CA VAL A 82 9.64 18.58 8.92
C VAL A 82 10.00 19.26 10.25
N PRO A 83 9.66 20.55 10.45
CA PRO A 83 10.13 21.33 11.60
C PRO A 83 9.38 21.05 12.92
N TRP A 84 8.41 20.12 12.96
CA TRP A 84 7.56 19.90 14.14
C TRP A 84 8.23 19.12 15.30
N ARG A 85 9.50 18.70 15.17
CA ARG A 85 10.28 18.20 16.32
C ARG A 85 11.64 18.85 16.46
N GLY A 86 11.71 20.18 16.58
CA GLY A 86 12.82 20.88 17.27
C GLY A 86 14.25 20.50 16.88
N ALA A 87 14.45 19.85 15.72
CA ALA A 87 15.72 19.31 15.30
C ALA A 87 16.45 20.43 14.57
N GLN A 88 16.89 21.41 15.35
CA GLN A 88 18.08 22.15 14.98
C GLN A 88 19.15 21.08 14.77
N SER A 89 19.55 20.87 13.51
CA SER A 89 20.67 20.00 13.25
C SER A 89 21.90 20.59 13.96
N HIS A 90 22.83 19.75 14.43
CA HIS A 90 24.07 20.25 15.04
C HIS A 90 24.82 21.24 14.13
N ALA A 91 24.65 21.11 12.81
CA ALA A 91 25.17 22.03 11.80
C ALA A 91 24.47 23.40 11.79
N ASP A 92 23.15 23.47 12.05
CA ASP A 92 22.42 24.74 12.15
C ASP A 92 22.80 25.51 13.41
N ARG A 93 23.10 24.81 14.52
CA ARG A 93 23.59 25.44 15.75
C ARG A 93 24.98 26.08 15.56
N ALA A 94 25.86 25.45 14.78
CA ALA A 94 27.20 25.98 14.49
C ALA A 94 27.16 27.28 13.67
N ARG A 95 26.29 27.36 12.64
CA ARG A 95 26.15 28.57 11.81
C ARG A 95 25.56 29.78 12.55
N LEU A 96 24.69 29.54 13.53
CA LEU A 96 24.15 30.61 14.38
C LEU A 96 25.20 31.18 15.34
N GLY A 97 26.16 30.35 15.80
CA GLY A 97 27.29 30.82 16.60
C GLY A 97 28.23 31.76 15.84
N GLU A 98 28.57 31.43 14.58
CA GLU A 98 29.47 32.25 13.75
C GLU A 98 28.86 33.59 13.33
N SER A 99 27.53 33.66 13.18
CA SER A 99 26.84 34.91 12.84
C SER A 99 26.73 35.87 14.03
N GLY A 100 26.70 35.35 15.26
CA GLY A 100 26.70 36.17 16.48
C GLY A 100 28.05 36.84 16.76
N GLU A 101 29.17 36.17 16.46
CA GLU A 101 30.51 36.73 16.68
C GLU A 101 30.90 37.85 15.69
N ARG A 102 30.27 37.93 14.52
CA ARG A 102 30.54 38.99 13.53
C ARG A 102 29.83 40.31 13.79
N LEU A 103 28.78 40.31 14.61
CA LEU A 103 28.00 41.50 14.93
C LEU A 103 28.38 42.12 16.29
N GLY A 104 29.31 41.50 17.01
CA GLY A 104 29.79 41.93 18.32
C GLY A 104 31.24 42.45 18.34
N ARG A 105 31.77 42.94 17.22
CA ARG A 105 33.07 43.63 17.16
C ARG A 105 32.97 44.95 16.41
#